data_AF-A0A1G0ID05-F1
#
_entry.id   AF-A0A1G0ID05-F1
#
_cell.length_a   1.000
_cell.length_b   1.000
_cell.length_c   1.000
_cell.angle_alpha   90.00
_cell.angle_beta   90.00
_cell.angle_gamma   90.00
#
_symmetry.space_group_name_H-M   'P 1'
#
loop_
_entity.id
_entity.type
_entity.pdbx_description
1 polymer ?
#
loop_
_entity_poly.entity_id
_entity_poly.type
_entity_poly.pdbx_seq_one_letter_code
_entity_poly.pdbx_strand_id
1 'polypeptide(L)'
;MADFLLRDIDERVAERIKEMARQRGWPLNDVILHLIKQALGLSDPEPAPVPGDIARLLGSWDDAETRAFNEAMSAFTTLPDDAPSYAIEEHKKLKPD
;
A
#
# COMPACT_ATOMS: atom_id res chain seq x y z
N MET A 1 -26.58 11.04 19.27
CA MET A 1 -25.54 11.63 20.13
C MET A 1 -25.59 10.86 21.43
N ALA A 2 -24.57 10.03 21.65
CA ALA A 2 -24.41 9.22 22.84
C ALA A 2 -22.96 9.42 23.29
N ASP A 3 -22.78 9.79 24.55
CA ASP A 3 -21.45 10.01 25.09
C ASP A 3 -20.91 8.68 25.61
N PHE A 4 -19.79 8.25 25.02
CA PHE A 4 -19.08 7.06 25.45
C PHE A 4 -17.79 7.45 26.13
N LEU A 5 -17.58 6.93 27.34
CA LEU A 5 -16.32 7.05 28.03
C LEU A 5 -15.59 5.71 27.92
N LEU A 6 -14.49 5.71 27.17
CA LEU A 6 -13.62 4.55 27.05
C LEU A 6 -12.63 4.54 28.23
N ARG A 7 -12.69 3.50 29.06
CA ARG A 7 -11.83 3.29 30.24
C ARG A 7 -11.03 2.00 30.08
N ASP A 8 -10.03 1.84 30.95
CA ASP A 8 -9.22 0.61 31.06
C ASP A 8 -8.55 0.19 29.73
N ILE A 9 -8.19 1.18 28.91
CA ILE A 9 -7.39 0.93 27.71
C ILE A 9 -5.93 0.75 28.08
N ASP A 10 -5.29 -0.24 27.46
CA ASP A 10 -3.85 -0.43 27.56
C ASP A 10 -3.12 0.80 26.97
N GLU A 11 -2.02 1.19 27.61
CA GLU A 11 -1.19 2.32 27.18
C GLU A 11 -0.76 2.19 25.72
N ARG A 12 -0.41 0.98 25.27
CA ARG A 12 -0.02 0.72 23.88
C ARG A 12 -1.15 1.02 22.90
N VAL A 13 -2.40 0.76 23.29
CA VAL A 13 -3.58 1.07 22.47
C VAL A 13 -3.79 2.58 22.42
N ALA A 14 -3.68 3.25 23.57
CA ALA A 14 -3.80 4.71 23.65
C ALA A 14 -2.77 5.41 22.75
N GLU A 15 -1.51 5.00 22.84
CA GLU A 15 -0.43 5.55 22.01
C GLU A 15 -0.65 5.29 20.53
N ARG A 16 -1.08 4.08 20.14
CA ARG A 16 -1.36 3.78 18.74
C ARG A 16 -2.47 4.65 18.16
N ILE A 17 -3.53 4.92 18.92
CA ILE A 17 -4.63 5.80 18.47
C ILE A 17 -4.13 7.24 18.31
N LYS A 18 -3.31 7.74 19.25
CA LYS A 18 -2.70 9.09 19.15
C LYS A 18 -1.79 9.22 17.94
N GLU A 19 -0.97 8.20 17.66
CA GLU A 19 -0.12 8.17 16.47
C GLU A 19 -0.93 8.23 15.18
N MET A 20 -2.02 7.46 15.10
CA MET A 20 -2.93 7.48 13.94
C MET A 20 -3.53 8.87 13.74
N ALA A 21 -3.98 9.52 14.82
CA ALA A 21 -4.49 10.89 14.77
C ALA A 21 -3.42 11.87 14.23
N ARG A 22 -2.18 11.75 14.70
CA ARG A 22 -1.06 12.59 14.23
C ARG A 22 -0.71 12.35 12.76
N GLN A 23 -0.63 11.08 12.34
CA GLN A 23 -0.29 10.72 10.96
C GLN A 23 -1.33 11.20 9.94
N ARG A 24 -2.62 11.12 10.30
CA ARG A 24 -3.73 11.54 9.43
C ARG A 24 -4.13 13.00 9.59
N GLY A 25 -3.65 13.67 10.65
CA GLY A 25 -4.09 15.03 11.01
C GLY A 25 -5.55 15.10 11.48
N TRP A 26 -6.10 14.00 12.00
CA TRP A 26 -7.50 13.89 12.40
C TRP A 26 -7.69 14.17 13.89
N PRO A 27 -8.83 14.73 14.32
CA PRO A 27 -9.21 14.76 15.72
C PRO A 27 -9.26 13.36 16.33
N LEU A 28 -8.83 13.21 17.58
CA LEU A 28 -8.78 11.91 18.28
C LEU A 28 -10.15 11.21 18.29
N ASN A 29 -11.22 11.97 18.52
CA ASN A 29 -12.59 11.46 18.50
C ASN A 29 -12.95 10.85 17.14
N ASP A 30 -12.57 11.49 16.04
CA ASP A 30 -12.89 11.02 14.69
C ASP A 30 -12.15 9.73 14.35
N VAL A 31 -10.91 9.60 14.84
CA VAL A 31 -10.15 8.34 14.74
C VAL A 31 -10.85 7.23 15.52
N ILE A 32 -11.28 7.48 16.76
CA ILE A 32 -11.99 6.49 17.57
C ILE A 32 -13.30 6.06 16.89
N LEU A 33 -14.09 7.01 16.39
CA LEU A 33 -15.33 6.72 15.68
C LEU A 33 -15.07 5.94 14.39
N HIS A 34 -14.00 6.26 13.66
CA HIS A 34 -13.59 5.53 12.47
C HIS A 34 -13.22 4.08 12.79
N LEU A 35 -12.40 3.87 13.83
CA LEU A 35 -12.00 2.53 14.29
C LEU A 35 -13.20 1.68 14.74
N ILE A 36 -14.17 2.29 15.43
CA ILE A 36 -15.41 1.59 15.84
C ILE A 36 -16.22 1.20 14.60
N LYS A 37 -16.41 2.11 13.64
CA LYS A 37 -17.10 1.79 12.38
C LYS A 37 -16.40 0.66 11.64
N GLN A 38 -15.07 0.69 11.58
CA GLN A 38 -14.26 -0.34 10.93
C GLN A 38 -14.40 -1.70 11.62
N ALA A 39 -14.34 -1.74 12.96
CA ALA A 39 -14.54 -2.98 13.72
C ALA A 39 -15.94 -3.57 13.55
N LEU A 40 -16.94 -2.72 13.32
CA LEU A 40 -18.32 -3.13 13.04
C LEU A 40 -18.59 -3.42 11.55
N GLY A 41 -17.60 -3.26 10.66
CA GLY A 41 -17.78 -3.43 9.21
C GLY A 41 -18.66 -2.36 8.56
N LEU A 42 -18.78 -1.20 9.20
CA LEU A 42 -19.56 -0.04 8.74
C LEU A 42 -18.70 1.05 8.09
N SER A 43 -17.39 0.84 7.98
CA SER A 43 -16.50 1.70 7.19
C SER A 43 -16.34 1.12 5.79
N ASP A 44 -16.35 1.99 4.78
CA ASP A 44 -15.87 1.62 3.46
C ASP A 44 -14.41 1.11 3.56
N PRO A 45 -14.04 0.05 2.83
CA PRO A 45 -12.67 -0.44 2.83
C PRO A 45 -11.74 0.70 2.39
N GLU A 46 -10.72 0.97 3.20
CA GLU A 46 -9.67 1.94 2.84
C GLU A 46 -9.13 1.51 1.47
N PRO A 47 -9.07 2.42 0.48
CA PRO A 47 -8.60 2.07 -0.85
C PRO A 47 -7.23 1.39 -0.72
N ALA A 48 -7.04 0.31 -1.47
CA ALA A 48 -5.79 -0.43 -1.45
C ALA A 48 -4.63 0.55 -1.65
N PRO A 49 -3.57 0.49 -0.82
CA PRO A 49 -2.42 1.36 -0.99
C PRO A 49 -1.94 1.23 -2.43
N VAL A 50 -1.83 2.37 -3.11
CA VAL A 50 -1.42 2.40 -4.51
C VAL A 50 -0.06 1.72 -4.60
N PRO A 51 0.13 0.72 -5.49
CA PRO A 51 1.43 0.10 -5.69
C PRO A 51 2.48 1.20 -5.98
N GLY A 52 3.40 1.40 -5.04
CA GLY A 52 4.34 2.53 -5.03
C GLY A 52 4.57 3.13 -3.64
N ASP A 53 3.64 2.97 -2.70
CA ASP A 53 3.73 3.55 -1.34
C ASP A 53 4.80 2.89 -0.44
N ILE A 54 5.35 1.73 -0.82
CA ILE A 54 6.45 1.08 -0.07
C ILE A 54 7.71 1.95 -0.12
N ALA A 55 7.98 2.65 -1.23
CA ALA A 55 9.12 3.56 -1.36
C ALA A 55 8.98 4.78 -0.43
N ARG A 56 7.75 5.28 -0.26
CA ARG A 56 7.41 6.39 0.64
C ARG A 56 7.48 5.98 2.11
N LEU A 57 7.14 4.73 2.43
CA LEU A 57 7.23 4.14 3.78
C LEU A 57 8.67 4.01 4.30
N LEU A 58 9.66 3.87 3.42
CA LEU A 58 11.09 3.76 3.78
C LEU A 58 11.85 5.09 3.70
N GLY A 59 11.14 6.21 3.47
CA GLY A 59 11.72 7.56 3.50
C GLY A 59 12.89 7.79 2.54
N SER A 60 13.04 6.94 1.52
CA SER A 60 14.29 6.86 0.76
C SER A 60 14.21 7.51 -0.63
N TRP A 61 13.03 7.93 -1.09
CA TRP A 61 12.82 8.41 -2.46
C TRP A 61 11.84 9.59 -2.47
N ASP A 62 12.24 10.71 -3.07
CA ASP A 62 11.37 11.86 -3.35
C ASP A 62 10.42 11.57 -4.54
N ASP A 63 9.38 12.40 -4.71
CA ASP A 63 8.37 12.24 -5.77
C ASP A 63 9.00 12.27 -7.18
N ALA A 64 10.09 13.02 -7.36
CA ALA A 64 10.84 13.07 -8.61
C ALA A 64 11.57 11.74 -8.92
N GLU A 65 12.18 11.13 -7.90
CA GLU A 65 12.91 9.86 -8.04
C GLU A 65 11.93 8.70 -8.30
N THR A 66 10.79 8.72 -7.62
CA THR A 66 9.70 7.77 -7.83
C THR A 66 9.18 7.85 -9.27
N ARG A 67 8.99 9.06 -9.80
CA ARG A 67 8.56 9.27 -11.19
C ARG A 67 9.59 8.75 -12.19
N ALA A 68 10.86 9.10 -12.01
CA ALA A 68 11.93 8.68 -12.91
C ALA A 68 12.09 7.16 -12.97
N PHE A 69 11.94 6.47 -11.83
CA PHE A 69 12.00 5.01 -11.78
C PHE A 69 10.80 4.34 -12.42
N ASN A 70 9.59 4.86 -12.19
CA ASN A 70 8.40 4.35 -12.87
C ASN A 70 8.49 4.52 -14.39
N GLU A 71 9.04 5.64 -14.85
CA GLU A 71 9.30 5.88 -16.27
C GLU A 71 10.30 4.86 -16.84
N ALA A 72 11.44 4.68 -16.16
CA ALA A 72 12.44 3.67 -16.56
C ALA A 72 11.86 2.25 -16.60
N MET A 73 11.06 1.87 -15.60
CA MET A 73 10.44 0.55 -15.56
C MET A 73 9.40 0.35 -16.67
N SER A 74 8.66 1.40 -17.02
CA SER A 74 7.71 1.37 -18.14
C SER A 74 8.39 1.28 -19.51
N ALA A 75 9.61 1.79 -19.65
CA ALA A 75 10.38 1.59 -20.89
C ALA A 75 10.71 0.11 -21.11
N PHE A 76 11.03 -0.64 -20.04
CA PHE A 76 11.35 -2.07 -20.13
C PHE A 76 10.16 -2.93 -20.56
N THR A 77 8.91 -2.51 -20.31
CA THR A 77 7.73 -3.29 -20.71
C THR A 77 7.41 -3.20 -22.20
N THR A 78 8.01 -2.24 -22.91
CA THR A 78 7.87 -2.11 -24.37
C THR A 78 8.95 -2.86 -25.16
N LEU A 79 9.90 -3.48 -24.46
CA LEU A 79 10.90 -4.31 -25.11
C LEU A 79 10.25 -5.60 -25.62
N PRO A 80 10.64 -6.08 -26.81
CA PRO A 80 10.32 -7.44 -27.25
C PRO A 80 10.80 -8.45 -26.20
N ASP A 81 10.08 -9.56 -26.07
CA ASP A 81 10.48 -10.67 -25.21
C ASP A 81 11.85 -11.18 -25.67
N ASP A 82 12.91 -10.75 -25.00
CA ASP A 82 14.30 -11.14 -25.29
C ASP A 82 14.57 -12.48 -24.61
N ALA A 83 13.73 -13.45 -24.97
CA ALA A 83 13.91 -14.83 -24.55
C ALA A 83 15.31 -15.25 -25.02
N PRO A 84 16.19 -15.66 -24.11
CA PRO A 84 17.55 -15.99 -24.48
C PRO A 84 17.56 -17.12 -25.51
N SER A 85 18.52 -17.10 -26.43
CA SER A 85 18.54 -18.00 -27.59
C SER A 85 18.39 -19.49 -27.25
N TYR A 86 18.78 -19.91 -26.04
CA TYR A 86 18.58 -21.28 -25.54
C TYR A 86 17.13 -21.63 -25.22
N ALA A 87 16.26 -20.66 -24.92
CA ALA A 87 14.83 -20.87 -24.68
C ALA A 87 14.02 -21.06 -25.97
N ILE A 88 14.53 -20.55 -27.10
CA ILE A 88 13.88 -20.67 -28.42
C ILE A 88 13.99 -22.12 -28.95
N GLU A 89 15.06 -22.84 -28.61
CA GLU A 89 15.29 -24.22 -29.08
C GLU A 89 14.30 -25.24 -28.48
N GLU A 90 13.83 -25.02 -27.26
CA GLU A 90 12.85 -25.92 -26.62
C GLU A 90 11.48 -25.85 -27.31
N HIS A 91 11.06 -24.65 -27.72
CA HIS A 91 9.78 -24.44 -28.39
C HIS A 91 9.71 -25.10 -29.78
N LYS A 92 10.85 -25.22 -30.48
CA LYS A 92 10.92 -25.87 -31.80
C LYS A 92 10.92 -27.40 -31.71
N LYS A 93 11.33 -27.98 -30.56
CA LYS A 93 11.27 -29.44 -30.32
C LYS A 93 9.86 -29.92 -29.97
N LEU A 94 8.98 -29.06 -29.43
CA LEU A 94 7.63 -29.46 -29.01
C LEU A 94 6.56 -29.45 -30.11
N LYS A 95 6.85 -28.92 -31.31
CA LYS A 95 5.98 -29.07 -32.48
C LYS A 95 6.81 -29.43 -33.71
N PRO A 96 7.05 -30.73 -33.98
CA PRO A 96 7.46 -31.17 -35.30
C PRO A 96 6.29 -31.04 -36.27
N ASP A 97 6.60 -30.66 -37.51
CA ASP A 97 5.67 -30.58 -38.66
C ASP A 97 4.88 -31.88 -38.89
#